data_AF-A0A7C7JVR7-F1
#
_entry.id   AF-A0A7C7JVR7-F1
#
_cell.length_a   1.000
_cell.length_b   1.000
_cell.length_c   1.000
_cell.angle_alpha   90.00
_cell.angle_beta   90.00
_cell.angle_gamma   90.00
#
_symmetry.space_group_name_H-M   'P 1'
#
loop_
_entity.id
_entity.type
_entity.pdbx_description
1 polymer ?
#
loop_
_entity_poly.entity_id
_entity_poly.type
_entity_poly.pdbx_seq_one_letter_code
_entity_poly.pdbx_strand_id
1 'polypeptide(L)'
;MYSTVKMLHSYWAYLVFFMLVVATINALYKTFTNKEYEARDFRISLFTLIVSHIQLLIGIILWFASDYFGEMSMGEIMKNSTMRNVAVEHPVAMLLAIAFITIGYSKHKKK
;
A
#
# COMPACT_ATOMS: atom_id res chain seq x y z
N MET A 1 22.53 -1.84 -1.33
CA MET A 1 21.27 -2.13 -0.61
C MET A 1 20.11 -1.30 -1.14
N TYR A 2 20.21 0.04 -1.12
CA TYR A 2 19.15 0.94 -1.60
C TYR A 2 18.61 0.61 -3.00
N SER A 3 19.47 0.45 -4.00
CA SER A 3 19.07 0.17 -5.40
C SER A 3 18.23 -1.10 -5.54
N THR A 4 18.67 -2.20 -4.91
CA THR A 4 17.95 -3.47 -4.92
C THR A 4 16.59 -3.37 -4.23
N VAL A 5 16.53 -2.76 -3.04
CA VAL A 5 15.28 -2.61 -2.29
C VAL A 5 14.32 -1.67 -3.02
N LYS A 6 14.82 -0.59 -3.63
CA LYS A 6 14.02 0.33 -4.45
C LYS A 6 13.39 -0.39 -5.62
N MET A 7 14.18 -1.17 -6.35
CA MET A 7 13.70 -1.95 -7.49
C MET A 7 12.61 -2.94 -7.05
N LEU A 8 12.85 -3.68 -5.95
CA LEU A 8 11.88 -4.61 -5.39
C LEU A 8 10.58 -3.89 -4.97
N HIS A 9 10.68 -2.78 -4.25
CA HIS A 9 9.54 -1.98 -3.80
C HIS A 9 8.70 -1.47 -4.98
N SER A 10 9.34 -1.01 -6.05
CA SER A 10 8.67 -0.51 -7.25
C SER A 10 7.93 -1.62 -8.01
N TYR A 11 8.57 -2.77 -8.22
CA TYR A 11 7.90 -3.91 -8.88
C TYR A 11 6.76 -4.47 -8.03
N TRP A 12 6.95 -4.54 -6.72
CA TRP A 12 5.92 -5.02 -5.80
C TRP A 12 4.72 -4.05 -5.72
N ALA A 13 4.95 -2.74 -5.88
CA ALA A 13 3.88 -1.74 -5.99
C ALA A 13 2.93 -2.05 -7.16
N TYR A 14 3.45 -2.48 -8.31
CA TYR A 14 2.62 -2.87 -9.45
C TYR A 14 1.76 -4.11 -9.15
N LEU A 15 2.30 -5.08 -8.40
CA LEU A 15 1.52 -6.23 -7.95
C LEU A 15 0.40 -5.82 -6.98
N VAL A 16 0.70 -4.93 -6.02
CA VAL A 16 -0.31 -4.38 -5.10
C VAL A 16 -1.41 -3.65 -5.87
N PHE A 17 -1.03 -2.80 -6.83
CA PHE A 17 -1.98 -2.07 -7.66
C PHE A 17 -2.89 -3.03 -8.44
N PHE A 18 -2.32 -4.06 -9.07
CA PHE A 18 -3.09 -5.10 -9.75
C PHE A 18 -4.09 -5.79 -8.81
N MET A 19 -3.64 -6.22 -7.63
CA MET A 19 -4.50 -6.88 -6.64
C MET A 19 -5.63 -5.96 -6.15
N LEU A 20 -5.34 -4.68 -5.90
CA LEU A 20 -6.33 -3.68 -5.52
C LEU A 20 -7.39 -3.50 -6.60
N VAL A 21 -6.99 -3.34 -7.87
CA VAL A 21 -7.93 -3.22 -9.00
C VAL A 21 -8.84 -4.45 -9.08
N VAL A 22 -8.27 -5.66 -8.98
CA VAL A 22 -9.06 -6.90 -9.01
C VAL A 22 -10.03 -6.97 -7.82
N ALA A 23 -9.58 -6.67 -6.61
CA ALA A 23 -10.43 -6.67 -5.42
C ALA A 23 -11.56 -5.64 -5.50
N THR A 24 -11.27 -4.43 -5.99
CA THR A 24 -12.26 -3.36 -6.16
C THR A 24 -13.30 -3.71 -7.21
N ILE A 25 -12.88 -4.17 -8.40
CA ILE A 25 -13.82 -4.59 -9.45
C ILE A 25 -14.72 -5.73 -8.96
N ASN A 26 -14.13 -6.71 -8.28
CA ASN A 26 -14.88 -7.84 -7.73
C ASN A 26 -15.94 -7.38 -6.70
N ALA A 27 -15.55 -6.48 -5.78
CA ALA A 27 -16.46 -5.94 -4.78
C ALA A 27 -17.60 -5.13 -5.42
N LEU A 28 -17.28 -4.25 -6.39
CA LEU A 28 -18.28 -3.47 -7.12
C LEU A 28 -19.25 -4.36 -7.89
N TYR A 29 -18.74 -5.39 -8.57
CA TYR A 29 -19.58 -6.35 -9.28
C TYR A 29 -20.58 -7.04 -8.35
N LYS A 30 -20.11 -7.58 -7.22
CA LYS A 30 -20.97 -8.27 -6.25
C LYS A 30 -22.00 -7.30 -5.63
N THR A 31 -21.59 -6.07 -5.31
CA THR A 31 -22.49 -5.03 -4.79
C THR A 31 -23.56 -4.62 -5.80
N PHE A 32 -23.22 -4.34 -7.06
CA PHE A 32 -24.21 -3.90 -8.05
C PHE A 32 -25.12 -5.01 -8.56
N THR A 33 -24.66 -6.27 -8.53
CA THR A 33 -25.49 -7.42 -8.91
C THR A 33 -26.23 -8.06 -7.73
N ASN A 34 -26.14 -7.50 -6.52
CA ASN A 34 -26.69 -8.06 -5.28
C ASN A 34 -26.33 -9.56 -5.11
N LYS A 35 -25.12 -9.93 -5.52
CA LYS A 35 -24.63 -11.30 -5.38
C LYS A 35 -23.93 -11.45 -4.04
N GLU A 36 -24.15 -12.60 -3.41
CA GLU A 36 -23.46 -12.97 -2.19
C GLU A 36 -21.95 -13.11 -2.41
N TYR A 37 -21.18 -12.76 -1.38
CA TYR A 37 -19.74 -12.95 -1.36
C TYR A 37 -19.41 -14.41 -1.07
N GLU A 38 -18.55 -15.00 -1.90
CA GLU A 38 -18.13 -16.39 -1.81
C GLU A 38 -16.73 -16.50 -1.22
N ALA A 39 -16.31 -17.72 -0.87
CA ALA A 39 -14.97 -17.99 -0.35
C ALA A 39 -13.84 -17.53 -1.29
N ARG A 40 -14.09 -17.44 -2.61
CA ARG A 40 -13.15 -16.87 -3.57
C ARG A 40 -12.96 -15.36 -3.37
N ASP A 41 -14.03 -14.62 -3.17
CA ASP A 41 -14.00 -13.17 -2.97
C ASP A 41 -13.24 -12.81 -1.69
N PHE A 42 -13.45 -13.60 -0.65
CA PHE A 42 -12.71 -13.49 0.59
C PHE A 42 -11.20 -13.69 0.41
N ARG A 43 -10.81 -14.70 -0.38
CA ARG A 43 -9.40 -14.96 -0.71
C ARG A 43 -8.77 -13.82 -1.51
N ILE A 44 -9.48 -13.23 -2.48
CA ILE A 44 -8.99 -12.08 -3.24
C ILE A 44 -8.67 -10.91 -2.30
N SER A 45 -9.59 -10.59 -1.39
CA SER A 45 -9.39 -9.53 -0.39
C SER A 45 -8.27 -9.86 0.59
N LEU A 46 -8.12 -11.12 1.01
CA LEU A 46 -7.02 -11.58 1.87
C LEU A 46 -5.66 -11.43 1.17
N PHE A 47 -5.54 -11.86 -0.08
CA PHE A 47 -4.29 -11.71 -0.82
C PHE A 47 -3.93 -10.25 -1.00
N THR A 48 -4.91 -9.40 -1.33
CA THR A 48 -4.73 -7.93 -1.42
C THR A 48 -4.21 -7.35 -0.11
N LEU A 49 -4.78 -7.77 1.02
CA LEU A 49 -4.29 -7.38 2.35
C LEU A 49 -2.82 -7.79 2.54
N ILE A 50 -2.48 -9.06 2.31
CA ILE A 50 -1.13 -9.59 2.52
C ILE A 50 -0.11 -8.88 1.64
N VAL A 51 -0.36 -8.75 0.33
CA VAL A 51 0.61 -8.12 -0.59
C VAL A 51 0.83 -6.64 -0.25
N SER A 52 -0.21 -5.92 0.19
CA SER A 52 -0.09 -4.53 0.64
C SER A 52 0.71 -4.40 1.93
N HIS A 53 0.60 -5.34 2.87
CA HIS A 53 1.43 -5.32 4.09
C HIS A 53 2.90 -5.63 3.76
N ILE A 54 3.15 -6.56 2.85
CA ILE A 54 4.52 -6.82 2.37
C ILE A 54 5.09 -5.56 1.69
N GLN A 55 4.30 -4.84 0.89
CA GLN A 55 4.71 -3.56 0.29
C GLN A 55 5.13 -2.53 1.34
N LEU A 56 4.41 -2.44 2.46
CA LEU A 56 4.76 -1.56 3.56
C LEU A 56 6.05 -1.97 4.23
N LEU A 57 6.25 -3.25 4.51
CA LEU A 57 7.49 -3.73 5.13
C LEU A 57 8.70 -3.41 4.24
N ILE A 58 8.59 -3.67 2.92
CA ILE A 58 9.63 -3.30 1.96
C ILE A 58 9.82 -1.78 1.91
N GLY A 59 8.72 -1.00 1.96
CA GLY A 59 8.74 0.46 1.95
C GLY A 59 9.39 1.07 3.19
N ILE A 60 9.19 0.49 4.37
CA ILE A 60 9.85 0.89 5.62
C ILE A 60 11.36 0.67 5.48
N ILE A 61 11.79 -0.50 5.01
CA ILE A 61 13.21 -0.79 4.77
C ILE A 61 13.80 0.20 3.77
N LEU A 62 13.08 0.49 2.67
CA LEU A 62 13.51 1.47 1.67
C LEU A 62 13.64 2.88 2.26
N TRP A 63 12.69 3.31 3.06
CA TRP A 63 12.67 4.64 3.67
C TRP A 63 13.90 4.85 4.56
N PHE A 64 14.23 3.89 5.42
CA PHE A 64 15.45 3.93 6.23
C PHE A 64 16.73 3.83 5.38
N ALA A 65 16.72 3.04 4.31
CA ALA A 65 17.87 2.92 3.40
C ALA A 65 18.11 4.16 2.52
N SER A 66 17.17 5.12 2.48
CA SER A 66 17.23 6.31 1.62
C SER A 66 17.97 7.49 2.26
N ASP A 67 18.23 7.44 3.57
CA ASP A 67 18.97 8.45 4.35
C ASP A 67 18.57 9.91 4.10
N TYR A 68 17.25 10.19 4.07
CA TYR A 68 16.72 11.52 3.77
C TYR A 68 17.22 12.64 4.70
N PHE A 69 17.66 12.29 5.90
CA PHE A 69 18.07 13.22 6.95
C PHE A 69 19.59 13.30 7.14
N GLY A 70 20.38 12.66 6.28
CA GLY A 70 21.85 12.70 6.34
C GLY A 70 22.41 14.09 5.99
N GLU A 71 21.79 14.78 5.04
CA GLU A 71 22.27 16.09 4.54
C GLU A 71 21.21 17.21 4.62
N MET A 72 19.94 16.88 4.85
CA MET A 72 18.85 17.85 4.93
C MET A 72 18.13 17.77 6.28
N SER A 73 17.87 18.93 6.87
CA SER A 73 16.99 19.03 8.02
C SER A 73 15.52 18.81 7.63
N MET A 74 14.69 18.42 8.58
CA MET A 74 13.24 18.30 8.36
C MET A 74 12.62 19.61 7.83
N GLY A 75 13.12 20.77 8.28
CA GLY A 75 12.65 22.07 7.79
C GLY A 75 12.93 22.31 6.30
N GLU A 76 14.08 21.82 5.79
CA GLU A 76 14.44 21.90 4.38
C GLU A 76 13.65 20.90 3.54
N ILE A 77 13.46 19.67 4.03
CA ILE A 77 12.63 18.65 3.38
C ILE A 77 11.21 19.16 3.20
N MET A 78 10.61 19.78 4.24
CA MET A 78 9.25 20.30 4.16
C MET A 78 9.08 21.44 3.15
N LYS A 79 10.15 22.22 2.91
CA LYS A 79 10.15 23.30 1.91
C LYS A 79 10.34 22.79 0.48
N ASN A 80 11.04 21.67 0.30
CA ASN A 80 11.25 21.05 -1.01
C ASN A 80 10.10 20.10 -1.35
N SER A 81 9.27 20.47 -2.34
CA SER A 81 8.09 19.66 -2.74
C SER A 81 8.44 18.23 -3.13
N THR A 82 9.57 18.01 -3.80
CA THR A 82 9.98 16.68 -4.25
C THR A 82 10.39 15.83 -3.05
N MET A 83 11.23 16.37 -2.16
CA MET A 83 11.67 15.64 -0.97
C MET A 83 10.53 15.38 0.00
N ARG A 84 9.67 16.37 0.24
CA ARG A 84 8.47 16.21 1.07
C ARG A 84 7.55 15.11 0.55
N ASN A 85 7.36 15.03 -0.77
CA ASN A 85 6.51 14.02 -1.37
C ASN A 85 7.02 12.61 -1.05
N VAL A 86 8.30 12.34 -1.28
CA VAL A 86 8.84 10.98 -1.14
C VAL A 86 9.16 10.61 0.31
N ALA A 87 9.63 11.56 1.12
CA ALA A 87 10.04 11.30 2.50
C ALA A 87 8.90 11.36 3.52
N VAL A 88 7.82 12.09 3.22
CA VAL A 88 6.74 12.37 4.19
C VAL A 88 5.36 12.01 3.63
N GLU A 89 4.92 12.66 2.55
CA GLU A 89 3.55 12.52 2.05
C GLU A 89 3.27 11.10 1.58
N HIS A 90 4.20 10.49 0.84
CA HIS A 90 4.07 9.14 0.30
C HIS A 90 3.98 8.09 1.43
N PRO A 91 4.92 8.01 2.40
CA PRO A 91 4.80 7.08 3.53
C PRO A 91 3.50 7.26 4.32
N VAL A 92 3.08 8.50 4.58
CA VAL A 92 1.83 8.79 5.31
C VAL A 92 0.63 8.30 4.52
N ALA A 93 0.56 8.57 3.21
CA ALA A 93 -0.50 8.07 2.35
C ALA A 93 -0.54 6.54 2.30
N MET A 94 0.62 5.87 2.29
CA MET A 94 0.71 4.41 2.31
C MET A 94 0.19 3.80 3.62
N LEU A 95 0.48 4.43 4.77
CA LEU A 95 -0.06 4.02 6.06
C LEU A 95 -1.59 4.14 6.10
N LEU A 96 -2.14 5.26 5.60
CA LEU A 96 -3.59 5.45 5.50
C LEU A 96 -4.23 4.42 4.56
N ALA A 97 -3.63 4.17 3.40
CA ALA A 97 -4.11 3.18 2.45
C ALA A 97 -4.20 1.79 3.12
N ILE A 98 -3.16 1.37 3.84
CA ILE A 98 -3.16 0.08 4.52
C ILE A 98 -4.14 0.03 5.67
N ALA A 99 -4.28 1.10 6.46
CA ALA A 99 -5.30 1.17 7.49
C ALA A 99 -6.70 0.95 6.89
N PHE A 100 -7.02 1.59 5.77
CA PHE A 100 -8.31 1.40 5.09
C PHE A 100 -8.47 -0.01 4.51
N ILE A 101 -7.45 -0.59 3.90
CA ILE A 101 -7.48 -1.98 3.39
C ILE A 101 -7.73 -2.95 4.55
N THR A 102 -7.05 -2.77 5.68
CA THR A 102 -7.21 -3.60 6.88
C THR A 102 -8.60 -3.48 7.48
N ILE A 103 -9.14 -2.26 7.61
CA ILE A 103 -10.51 -2.03 8.09
C ILE A 103 -11.52 -2.68 7.15
N GLY A 104 -11.36 -2.49 5.84
CA GLY A 104 -12.22 -3.07 4.81
C GLY A 104 -12.27 -4.59 4.89
N TYR A 105 -11.10 -5.24 4.94
CA TYR A 105 -11.00 -6.69 5.09
C TYR A 105 -11.57 -7.18 6.43
N SER A 106 -11.30 -6.47 7.53
CA SER A 106 -11.80 -6.85 8.87
C SER A 106 -13.32 -6.81 8.97
N LYS A 107 -13.96 -5.85 8.28
CA LYS A 107 -15.42 -5.79 8.16
C LYS A 107 -15.95 -6.90 7.26
N HIS A 108 -15.27 -7.17 6.14
CA HIS A 108 -15.65 -8.24 5.22
C HIS A 108 -15.57 -9.62 5.87
N LYS A 109 -14.55 -9.88 6.71
CA LYS A 109 -14.38 -11.15 7.45
C LYS A 109 -15.47 -11.43 8.47
N LYS A 110 -16.12 -10.40 9.02
CA LYS A 110 -17.13 -10.52 10.08
C LYS A 110 -18.56 -10.70 9.53
N LYS A 111 -18.73 -10.63 8.20
CA LYS A 111 -19.96 -10.98 7.50
C LYS A 111 -19.86 -12.41 7.00
#